data_AF-A0A6I9Q606-F1
#
_entry.id   AF-A0A6I9Q606-F1
#
_cell.length_a   1.000
_cell.length_b   1.000
_cell.length_c   1.000
_cell.angle_alpha   90.00
_cell.angle_beta   90.00
_cell.angle_gamma   90.00
#
_symmetry.space_group_name_H-M   'P 1'
#
loop_
_entity.id
_entity.type
_entity.pdbx_description
1 polymer ?
#
loop_
_entity_poly.entity_id
_entity_poly.type
_entity_poly.pdbx_seq_one_letter_code
_entity_poly.pdbx_strand_id
1 'polypeptide(L)'
;VEVMRSNAAGRIDAYRADLERFKARWDQLKPKDEILESGDHDALLACLQTIRDKQQEFQELELVRSKLLEDCTSFDLGTPDFSLAEETKRDMEEYSQMWGLYEEWQQGFTEKAQEDWITFRSKTYVFEEFLFTWQDRLRKLEQPTAMSVKLQGEVDKYKNMVPVLKYVRGEHLSQDHWLDMFRLIGLPRGTTLERLVFNDLLNVANTIVEKALELKVCTHTHT
;
A
#
# COMPACT_ATOMS: atom_id res chain seq x y z
N VAL A 1 32.67 15.69 38.57
CA VAL A 1 32.18 14.32 38.25
C VAL A 1 30.74 14.11 38.75
N GLU A 2 30.44 14.42 40.02
CA GLU A 2 29.09 14.22 40.61
C GLU A 2 27.99 15.07 39.94
N VAL A 3 28.27 16.33 39.62
CA VAL A 3 27.34 17.22 38.86
C VAL A 3 27.08 16.71 37.44
N MET A 4 28.09 16.15 36.77
CA MET A 4 27.94 15.59 35.42
C MET A 4 27.11 14.31 35.43
N ARG A 5 27.28 13.46 36.45
CA ARG A 5 26.47 12.25 36.67
C ARG A 5 25.01 12.59 36.97
N SER A 6 24.75 13.61 37.79
CA SER A 6 23.39 14.08 38.09
C SER A 6 22.69 14.68 36.87
N ASN A 7 23.42 15.43 36.03
CA ASN A 7 22.87 15.98 34.79
C ASN A 7 22.56 14.86 33.77
N ALA A 8 23.44 13.86 33.63
CA ALA A 8 23.21 12.70 32.78
C ALA A 8 21.96 11.91 33.21
N ALA A 9 21.77 11.68 34.52
CA ALA A 9 20.58 11.03 35.05
C ALA A 9 19.29 11.80 34.70
N GLY A 10 19.28 13.12 34.88
CA GLY A 10 18.11 13.94 34.51
C GLY A 10 17.76 13.90 33.03
N ARG A 11 18.77 13.84 32.14
CA ARG A 11 18.54 13.68 30.70
C ARG A 11 18.00 12.29 30.33
N ILE A 12 18.45 11.24 31.01
CA ILE A 12 17.93 9.87 30.83
C ILE A 12 16.47 9.79 31.26
N ASP A 13 16.11 10.39 32.40
CA ASP A 13 14.72 10.38 32.89
C ASP A 13 13.80 11.18 31.97
N ALA A 14 14.26 12.33 31.46
CA ALA A 14 13.52 13.10 30.46
C ALA A 14 13.28 12.29 29.18
N TYR A 15 14.32 11.64 28.66
CA TYR A 15 14.21 10.78 27.49
C TYR A 15 13.22 9.63 27.70
N ARG A 16 13.26 8.96 28.87
CA ARG A 16 12.33 7.88 29.20
C ARG A 16 10.88 8.37 29.23
N ALA A 17 10.62 9.51 29.86
CA ALA A 17 9.28 10.09 29.90
C ALA A 17 8.77 10.46 28.50
N ASP A 18 9.64 10.98 27.63
CA ASP A 18 9.26 11.31 26.25
C ASP A 18 9.02 10.04 25.41
N LEU A 19 9.84 9.01 25.59
CA LEU A 19 9.66 7.71 24.95
C LEU A 19 8.35 7.02 25.38
N GLU A 20 8.00 7.05 26.66
CA GLU A 20 6.73 6.50 27.17
C GLU A 20 5.53 7.23 26.54
N ARG A 21 5.58 8.55 26.46
CA ARG A 21 4.53 9.35 25.81
C ARG A 21 4.43 9.04 24.32
N PHE A 22 5.57 8.90 23.64
CA PHE A 22 5.61 8.52 22.24
C PHE A 22 4.97 7.15 22.03
N LYS A 23 5.40 6.14 22.79
CA LYS A 23 4.88 4.77 22.70
C LYS A 23 3.38 4.71 22.94
N ALA A 24 2.87 5.40 23.96
CA ALA A 24 1.43 5.45 24.25
C ALA A 24 0.63 6.05 23.09
N ARG A 25 1.14 7.11 22.45
CA ARG A 25 0.52 7.71 21.27
C ARG A 25 0.58 6.78 20.06
N TRP A 26 1.73 6.14 19.84
CA TRP A 26 1.92 5.18 18.75
C TRP A 26 0.96 4.00 18.88
N ASP A 27 0.84 3.38 20.06
CA ASP A 27 -0.09 2.27 20.28
C ASP A 27 -1.55 2.64 20.03
N GLN A 28 -1.93 3.90 20.29
CA GLN A 28 -3.27 4.39 20.06
C GLN A 28 -3.56 4.72 18.59
N LEU A 29 -2.55 5.21 17.86
CA LEU A 29 -2.72 5.76 16.51
C LEU A 29 -2.25 4.81 15.40
N LYS A 30 -1.50 3.76 15.72
CA LYS A 30 -1.03 2.81 14.71
C LYS A 30 -2.21 2.18 13.97
N PRO A 31 -2.14 2.05 12.64
CA PRO A 31 -3.28 1.57 11.85
C PRO A 31 -3.70 0.16 12.27
N LYS A 32 -5.00 -0.05 12.50
CA LYS A 32 -5.55 -1.36 12.85
C LYS A 32 -5.90 -2.15 11.60
N ASP A 33 -5.85 -3.48 11.68
CA ASP A 33 -6.19 -4.37 10.55
C ASP A 33 -7.60 -4.13 9.99
N GLU A 34 -8.55 -3.68 10.83
CA GLU A 34 -9.93 -3.32 10.43
C GLU A 34 -9.98 -2.32 9.26
N ILE A 35 -9.01 -1.40 9.17
CA ILE A 35 -8.99 -0.40 8.08
C ILE A 35 -8.72 -1.04 6.73
N LEU A 36 -8.07 -2.20 6.70
CA LEU A 36 -7.75 -2.95 5.48
C LEU A 36 -9.00 -3.54 4.82
N GLU A 37 -10.03 -3.82 5.62
CA GLU A 37 -11.31 -4.36 5.17
C GLU A 37 -12.23 -3.28 4.56
N SER A 38 -12.05 -2.01 4.95
CA SER A 38 -12.90 -0.90 4.50
C SER A 38 -12.86 -0.66 2.99
N GLY A 39 -11.75 -1.01 2.33
CA GLY A 39 -11.50 -0.69 0.92
C GLY A 39 -11.35 0.81 0.63
N ASP A 40 -11.34 1.66 1.66
CA ASP A 40 -11.22 3.11 1.53
C ASP A 40 -9.76 3.48 1.24
N HIS A 41 -9.50 3.83 -0.01
CA HIS A 41 -8.17 4.16 -0.48
C HIS A 41 -7.58 5.40 0.22
N ASP A 42 -8.40 6.43 0.45
CA ASP A 42 -7.94 7.67 1.08
C ASP A 42 -7.60 7.41 2.55
N ALA A 43 -8.37 6.57 3.23
CA ALA A 43 -8.06 6.14 4.59
C ALA A 43 -6.74 5.35 4.66
N LEU A 44 -6.49 4.45 3.70
CA LEU A 44 -5.24 3.69 3.64
C LEU A 44 -4.02 4.59 3.37
N LEU A 45 -4.16 5.61 2.52
CA LEU A 45 -3.11 6.61 2.30
C LEU A 45 -2.84 7.44 3.56
N ALA A 46 -3.88 7.83 4.30
CA ALA A 46 -3.73 8.54 5.57
C ALA A 46 -3.00 7.69 6.62
N CYS A 47 -3.22 6.36 6.64
CA CYS A 47 -2.46 5.43 7.47
C CYS A 47 -0.97 5.42 7.11
N LEU A 48 -0.63 5.34 5.82
CA LEU A 48 0.77 5.42 5.37
C LEU A 48 1.45 6.72 5.83
N GLN A 49 0.76 7.85 5.70
CA GLN A 49 1.28 9.13 6.15
C GLN A 49 1.51 9.14 7.67
N THR A 50 0.55 8.62 8.45
CA THR A 50 0.67 8.54 9.91
C THR A 50 1.88 7.71 10.34
N ILE A 51 2.14 6.57 9.68
CA ILE A 51 3.29 5.72 9.96
C ILE A 51 4.60 6.48 9.69
N ARG A 52 4.69 7.16 8.54
CA ARG A 52 5.88 7.96 8.17
C ARG A 52 6.16 9.08 9.15
N ASP A 53 5.14 9.84 9.51
CA ASP A 53 5.27 10.95 10.45
C ASP A 53 5.78 10.44 11.81
N LYS A 54 5.23 9.32 12.28
CA LYS A 54 5.65 8.68 13.54
C LYS A 54 7.07 8.14 13.47
N GLN A 55 7.47 7.54 12.35
CA GLN A 55 8.85 7.10 12.13
C GLN A 55 9.84 8.25 12.19
N GLN A 56 9.50 9.40 11.60
CA GLN A 56 10.34 10.59 11.67
C GLN A 56 10.46 11.11 13.12
N GLU A 57 9.34 11.21 13.85
CA GLU A 57 9.36 11.60 15.27
C GLU A 57 10.20 10.62 16.13
N PHE A 58 10.12 9.31 15.86
CA PHE A 58 10.92 8.32 16.56
C PHE A 58 12.42 8.39 16.23
N GLN A 59 12.78 8.74 14.99
CA GLN A 59 14.19 8.96 14.61
C GLN A 59 14.83 10.07 15.43
N GLU A 60 14.10 11.13 15.76
CA GLU A 60 14.60 12.20 16.65
C GLU A 60 14.90 11.67 18.05
N LEU A 61 14.04 10.79 18.60
CA LEU A 61 14.28 10.12 19.88
C LEU A 61 15.51 9.21 19.81
N GLU A 62 15.68 8.45 18.73
CA GLU A 62 16.86 7.59 18.55
C GLU A 62 18.16 8.40 18.47
N LEU A 63 18.16 9.60 17.84
CA LEU A 63 19.32 10.51 17.86
C LEU A 63 19.66 10.97 19.29
N VAL A 64 18.64 11.31 20.09
CA VAL A 64 18.84 11.67 21.51
C VAL A 64 19.43 10.48 22.28
N ARG A 65 18.90 9.27 22.04
CA ARG A 65 19.39 8.03 22.66
C ARG A 65 20.84 7.74 22.31
N SER A 66 21.23 7.85 21.04
CA SER A 66 22.62 7.66 20.61
C SER A 66 23.56 8.61 21.35
N LYS A 67 23.18 9.90 21.45
CA LYS A 67 23.97 10.89 22.21
C LYS A 67 24.05 10.56 23.70
N LEU A 68 22.98 10.06 24.31
CA LEU A 68 23.00 9.63 25.72
C LEU A 68 23.93 8.44 25.95
N LEU A 69 23.99 7.48 25.01
CA LEU A 69 24.92 6.36 25.07
C LEU A 69 26.37 6.83 24.97
N GLU A 70 26.68 7.71 24.03
CA GLU A 70 28.02 8.32 23.88
C GLU A 70 28.46 9.08 25.14
N ASP A 71 27.56 9.88 25.72
CA ASP A 71 27.80 10.58 26.98
C ASP A 71 28.08 9.57 28.12
N CYS A 72 27.26 8.53 28.26
CA CYS A 72 27.44 7.52 29.31
C CYS A 72 28.79 6.79 29.18
N THR A 73 29.19 6.41 27.97
CA THR A 73 30.50 5.81 27.70
C THR A 73 31.64 6.77 28.02
N SER A 74 31.51 8.06 27.66
CA SER A 74 32.55 9.07 27.88
C SER A 74 32.79 9.38 29.37
N PHE A 75 31.78 9.16 30.22
CA PHE A 75 31.82 9.45 31.66
C PHE A 75 31.93 8.21 32.55
N ASP A 76 32.18 7.02 31.99
CA ASP A 76 32.16 5.72 32.71
C ASP A 76 30.88 5.55 33.56
N LEU A 77 29.74 5.94 32.99
CA LEU A 77 28.44 5.73 33.58
C LEU A 77 27.87 4.40 33.09
N GLY A 78 27.20 3.66 33.97
CA GLY A 78 26.52 2.42 33.60
C GLY A 78 25.53 2.66 32.46
N THR A 79 25.46 1.73 31.51
CA THR A 79 24.55 1.80 30.37
C THR A 79 23.10 1.85 30.86
N PRO A 80 22.31 2.87 30.47
CA PRO A 80 20.92 2.95 30.85
C PRO A 80 20.12 1.82 30.19
N ASP A 81 19.08 1.34 30.88
CA ASP A 81 18.11 0.45 30.26
C ASP A 81 17.26 1.23 29.24
N PHE A 82 17.32 0.77 27.99
CA PHE A 82 16.60 1.28 26.83
C PHE A 82 15.77 0.19 26.13
N SER A 83 15.39 -0.87 26.86
CA SER A 83 14.55 -1.96 26.35
C SER A 83 13.27 -1.48 25.67
N LEU A 84 12.58 -0.48 26.25
CA LEU A 84 11.39 0.13 25.66
C LEU A 84 11.66 0.77 24.29
N ALA A 85 12.85 1.34 24.08
CA ALA A 85 13.21 1.97 22.81
C ALA A 85 13.39 0.90 21.72
N GLU A 86 14.07 -0.19 22.05
CA GLU A 86 14.23 -1.34 21.15
C GLU A 86 12.89 -2.02 20.82
N GLU A 87 12.02 -2.18 21.82
CA GLU A 87 10.68 -2.72 21.60
C GLU A 87 9.85 -1.82 20.68
N THR A 88 9.85 -0.51 20.94
CA THR A 88 9.12 0.48 20.14
C THR A 88 9.65 0.49 18.71
N LYS A 89 10.96 0.47 18.53
CA LYS A 89 11.62 0.41 17.24
C LYS A 89 11.18 -0.82 16.45
N ARG A 90 11.23 -2.01 17.07
CA ARG A 90 10.80 -3.26 16.44
C ARG A 90 9.33 -3.20 16.00
N ASP A 91 8.43 -2.76 16.88
CA ASP A 91 6.99 -2.62 16.55
C ASP A 91 6.80 -1.65 15.37
N MET A 92 7.50 -0.52 15.34
CA MET A 92 7.42 0.42 14.22
C MET A 92 8.00 -0.14 12.91
N GLU A 93 9.10 -0.89 12.97
CA GLU A 93 9.70 -1.55 11.82
C GLU A 93 8.77 -2.62 11.23
N GLU A 94 8.11 -3.42 12.07
CA GLU A 94 7.12 -4.41 11.65
C GLU A 94 5.95 -3.75 10.91
N TYR A 95 5.37 -2.67 11.47
CA TYR A 95 4.30 -1.92 10.82
C TYR A 95 4.77 -1.27 9.51
N SER A 96 5.97 -0.72 9.48
CA SER A 96 6.53 -0.11 8.28
C SER A 96 6.76 -1.12 7.17
N GLN A 97 7.26 -2.32 7.48
CA GLN A 97 7.45 -3.37 6.49
C GLN A 97 6.10 -3.85 5.95
N MET A 98 5.14 -4.09 6.85
CA MET A 98 3.80 -4.50 6.46
C MET A 98 3.11 -3.48 5.55
N TRP A 99 3.11 -2.20 5.93
CA TRP A 99 2.46 -1.14 5.18
C TRP A 99 3.26 -0.70 3.94
N GLY A 100 4.58 -0.84 3.94
CA GLY A 100 5.42 -0.60 2.78
C GLY A 100 5.03 -1.48 1.58
N LEU A 101 4.59 -2.72 1.82
CA LEU A 101 4.05 -3.58 0.76
C LEU A 101 2.86 -2.94 0.04
N TYR A 102 1.96 -2.30 0.79
CA TYR A 102 0.79 -1.65 0.19
C TYR A 102 1.18 -0.43 -0.62
N GLU A 103 2.11 0.38 -0.11
CA GLU A 103 2.60 1.54 -0.83
C GLU A 103 3.24 1.15 -2.17
N GLU A 104 4.12 0.15 -2.16
CA GLU A 104 4.76 -0.35 -3.38
C GLU A 104 3.73 -0.92 -4.37
N TRP A 105 2.74 -1.68 -3.89
CA TRP A 105 1.65 -2.17 -4.71
C TRP A 105 0.89 -1.02 -5.35
N GLN A 106 0.48 -0.05 -4.53
CA GLN A 106 -0.35 1.06 -4.95
C GLN A 106 0.36 1.94 -5.97
N GLN A 107 1.65 2.20 -5.79
CA GLN A 107 2.46 2.95 -6.74
C GLN A 107 2.47 2.25 -8.11
N GLY A 108 2.83 0.97 -8.14
CA GLY A 108 2.91 0.20 -9.38
C GLY A 108 1.54 -0.04 -10.03
N PHE A 109 0.47 -0.17 -9.24
CA PHE A 109 -0.90 -0.28 -9.71
C PHE A 109 -1.38 1.04 -10.32
N THR A 110 -1.23 2.15 -9.60
CA THR A 110 -1.69 3.48 -10.01
C THR A 110 -1.02 3.94 -11.30
N GLU A 111 0.30 3.69 -11.43
CA GLU A 111 1.07 3.98 -12.65
C GLU A 111 0.41 3.37 -13.90
N LYS A 112 -0.11 2.15 -13.80
CA LYS A 112 -0.75 1.43 -14.91
C LYS A 112 -2.21 1.84 -15.06
N ALA A 113 -2.91 2.00 -13.94
CA ALA A 113 -4.34 2.33 -13.90
C ALA A 113 -4.62 3.72 -14.49
N GLN A 114 -3.73 4.69 -14.31
CA GLN A 114 -3.94 6.07 -14.80
C GLN A 114 -3.67 6.25 -16.29
N GLU A 115 -3.11 5.25 -16.97
CA GLU A 115 -2.83 5.35 -18.40
C GLU A 115 -4.11 5.30 -19.24
N ASP A 116 -4.14 6.07 -20.32
CA ASP A 116 -5.25 6.06 -21.26
C ASP A 116 -5.40 4.67 -21.91
N TRP A 117 -6.65 4.24 -22.09
CA TRP A 117 -6.93 2.89 -22.56
C TRP A 117 -6.46 2.67 -24.00
N ILE A 118 -6.46 3.72 -24.83
CA ILE A 118 -6.04 3.62 -26.24
C ILE A 118 -4.57 3.20 -26.32
N THR A 119 -3.71 3.78 -25.48
CA THR A 119 -2.30 3.41 -25.36
C THR A 119 -2.15 2.08 -24.63
N PHE A 120 -2.80 1.92 -23.48
CA PHE A 120 -2.59 0.77 -22.59
C PHE A 120 -3.07 -0.57 -23.16
N ARG A 121 -4.14 -0.60 -23.97
CA ARG A 121 -4.73 -1.84 -24.51
C ARG A 121 -3.77 -2.68 -25.34
N SER A 122 -2.73 -2.06 -25.90
CA SER A 122 -1.67 -2.74 -26.67
C SER A 122 -0.66 -3.48 -25.78
N LYS A 123 -0.62 -3.14 -24.48
CA LYS A 123 0.39 -3.60 -23.52
C LYS A 123 -0.20 -4.16 -22.22
N THR A 124 -1.37 -4.79 -22.30
CA THR A 124 -2.00 -5.45 -21.14
C THR A 124 -1.11 -6.51 -20.47
N TYR A 125 -0.12 -7.05 -21.19
CA TYR A 125 0.88 -7.98 -20.64
C TYR A 125 1.71 -7.35 -19.50
N VAL A 126 1.94 -6.03 -19.52
CA VAL A 126 2.66 -5.33 -18.45
C VAL A 126 1.90 -5.41 -17.12
N PHE A 127 0.57 -5.38 -17.17
CA PHE A 127 -0.25 -5.58 -15.98
C PHE A 127 -0.21 -7.03 -15.51
N GLU A 128 -0.26 -7.99 -16.43
CA GLU A 128 -0.14 -9.41 -16.11
C GLU A 128 1.21 -9.74 -15.45
N GLU A 129 2.31 -9.21 -15.98
CA GLU A 129 3.64 -9.32 -15.36
C GLU A 129 3.67 -8.74 -13.95
N PHE A 130 3.10 -7.55 -13.75
CA PHE A 130 2.96 -6.93 -12.43
C PHE A 130 2.22 -7.85 -11.44
N LEU A 131 1.09 -8.43 -11.86
CA LEU A 131 0.32 -9.36 -11.03
C LEU A 131 1.12 -10.63 -10.71
N PHE A 132 1.89 -11.16 -11.66
CA PHE A 132 2.74 -12.33 -11.42
C PHE A 132 3.89 -12.03 -10.47
N THR A 133 4.55 -10.89 -10.61
CA THR A 133 5.59 -10.44 -9.68
C THR A 133 5.04 -10.34 -8.25
N TRP A 134 3.86 -9.76 -8.08
CA TRP A 134 3.23 -9.65 -6.78
C TRP A 134 2.75 -10.99 -6.23
N GLN A 135 2.20 -11.87 -7.07
CA GLN A 135 1.82 -13.22 -6.63
C GLN A 135 3.04 -14.01 -6.10
N ASP A 136 4.15 -13.95 -6.82
CA ASP A 136 5.40 -14.63 -6.41
C ASP A 136 5.98 -14.02 -5.13
N ARG A 137 5.99 -12.69 -5.03
CA ARG A 137 6.44 -11.97 -3.83
C ARG A 137 5.61 -12.33 -2.61
N LEU A 138 4.28 -12.29 -2.70
CA LEU A 138 3.38 -12.59 -1.58
C LEU A 138 3.49 -14.06 -1.14
N ARG A 139 3.68 -14.99 -2.09
CA ARG A 139 3.90 -16.41 -1.76
C ARG A 139 5.21 -16.67 -1.00
N LYS A 140 6.23 -15.84 -1.21
CA LYS A 140 7.56 -15.96 -0.59
C LYS A 140 7.64 -15.35 0.81
N LEU A 141 6.58 -14.66 1.27
CA LEU A 141 6.55 -14.14 2.64
C LEU A 141 6.49 -15.30 3.64
N GLU A 142 7.40 -15.29 4.62
CA GLU A 142 7.47 -16.34 5.65
C GLU A 142 6.22 -16.37 6.54
N GLN A 143 5.66 -15.19 6.84
CA GLN A 143 4.44 -15.05 7.62
C GLN A 143 3.42 -14.16 6.91
N PRO A 144 2.21 -14.66 6.64
CA PRO A 144 1.12 -13.83 6.13
C PRO A 144 0.71 -12.76 7.15
N THR A 145 0.63 -11.52 6.68
CA THR A 145 0.04 -10.39 7.41
C THR A 145 -1.35 -10.06 6.85
N ALA A 146 -2.16 -9.31 7.62
CA ALA A 146 -3.45 -8.81 7.13
C ALA A 146 -3.30 -8.04 5.80
N MET A 147 -2.21 -7.26 5.66
CA MET A 147 -1.91 -6.56 4.41
C MET A 147 -1.60 -7.51 3.26
N SER A 148 -0.78 -8.55 3.48
CA SER A 148 -0.47 -9.52 2.44
C SER A 148 -1.72 -10.28 1.96
N VAL A 149 -2.66 -10.57 2.86
CA VAL A 149 -3.93 -11.22 2.53
C VAL A 149 -4.82 -10.29 1.69
N LYS A 150 -4.91 -9.01 2.06
CA LYS A 150 -5.60 -7.99 1.26
C LYS A 150 -5.02 -7.90 -0.15
N LEU A 151 -3.69 -7.79 -0.27
CA LEU A 151 -3.01 -7.69 -1.56
C LEU A 151 -3.19 -8.97 -2.40
N GLN A 152 -3.19 -10.14 -1.76
CA GLN A 152 -3.47 -11.40 -2.45
C GLN A 152 -4.88 -11.40 -3.06
N GLY A 153 -5.88 -10.87 -2.34
CA GLY A 153 -7.24 -10.69 -2.85
C GLY A 153 -7.31 -9.78 -4.08
N GLU A 154 -6.60 -8.65 -4.06
CA GLU A 154 -6.51 -7.75 -5.23
C GLU A 154 -5.79 -8.43 -6.41
N VAL A 155 -4.68 -9.13 -6.17
CA VAL A 155 -3.98 -9.91 -7.19
C VAL A 155 -4.92 -10.92 -7.84
N ASP A 156 -5.63 -11.71 -7.04
CA ASP A 156 -6.52 -12.75 -7.57
C ASP A 156 -7.70 -12.17 -8.35
N LYS A 157 -8.30 -11.07 -7.86
CA LYS A 157 -9.34 -10.31 -8.57
C LYS A 157 -8.89 -9.94 -9.98
N TYR A 158 -7.73 -9.30 -10.10
CA TYR A 158 -7.27 -8.82 -11.41
C TYR A 158 -6.72 -9.95 -12.30
N LYS A 159 -6.14 -11.00 -11.71
CA LYS A 159 -5.73 -12.19 -12.48
C LYS A 159 -6.91 -12.90 -13.15
N ASN A 160 -8.09 -12.90 -12.52
CA ASN A 160 -9.30 -13.44 -13.14
C ASN A 160 -9.77 -12.59 -14.33
N MET A 161 -9.49 -11.28 -14.32
CA MET A 161 -9.83 -10.35 -15.40
C MET A 161 -8.88 -10.46 -16.61
N VAL A 162 -7.59 -10.72 -16.40
CA VAL A 162 -6.58 -10.73 -17.47
C VAL A 162 -6.96 -11.57 -18.71
N PRO A 163 -7.42 -12.83 -18.58
CA PRO A 163 -7.77 -13.67 -19.74
C PRO A 163 -8.94 -13.13 -20.58
N VAL A 164 -9.80 -12.30 -19.99
CA VAL A 164 -11.00 -11.75 -20.60
C VAL A 164 -10.83 -10.29 -21.06
N LEU A 165 -9.71 -9.64 -20.71
CA LEU A 165 -9.38 -8.27 -21.17
C LEU A 165 -9.38 -8.14 -22.69
N LYS A 166 -9.06 -9.21 -23.42
CA LYS A 166 -9.12 -9.23 -24.89
C LYS A 166 -10.51 -8.88 -25.44
N TYR A 167 -11.57 -9.12 -24.69
CA TYR A 167 -12.94 -8.80 -25.10
C TYR A 167 -13.32 -7.33 -24.88
N VAL A 168 -12.47 -6.53 -24.22
CA VAL A 168 -12.70 -5.10 -23.97
C VAL A 168 -11.67 -4.19 -24.65
N ARG A 169 -10.76 -4.75 -25.46
CA ARG A 169 -9.78 -3.98 -26.27
C ARG A 169 -10.43 -3.16 -27.38
N GLY A 170 -11.49 -3.70 -27.96
CA GLY A 170 -12.36 -3.04 -28.94
C GLY A 170 -11.64 -2.50 -30.19
N GLU A 171 -10.60 -3.18 -30.69
CA GLU A 171 -9.79 -2.74 -31.84
C GLU A 171 -10.61 -2.50 -33.12
N HIS A 172 -11.77 -3.16 -33.26
CA HIS A 172 -12.64 -3.07 -34.42
C HIS A 172 -14.05 -2.55 -34.09
N LEU A 173 -14.28 -2.05 -32.87
CA LEU A 173 -15.61 -1.58 -32.48
C LEU A 173 -15.89 -0.19 -33.08
N SER A 174 -17.08 -0.03 -33.65
CA SER A 174 -17.64 1.29 -33.99
C SER A 174 -17.98 2.07 -32.71
N GLN A 175 -18.25 3.37 -32.84
CA GLN A 175 -18.62 4.21 -31.71
C GLN A 175 -19.88 3.69 -30.98
N ASP A 176 -20.90 3.25 -31.71
CA ASP A 176 -22.13 2.71 -31.11
C ASP A 176 -21.85 1.42 -30.32
N HIS A 177 -20.99 0.54 -30.85
CA HIS A 177 -20.64 -0.71 -30.17
C HIS A 177 -19.78 -0.47 -28.91
N TRP A 178 -18.95 0.56 -28.90
CA TRP A 178 -18.26 1.00 -27.67
C TRP A 178 -19.26 1.42 -26.59
N LEU A 179 -20.29 2.19 -26.95
CA LEU A 179 -21.32 2.62 -26.00
C LEU A 179 -22.13 1.45 -25.46
N ASP A 180 -22.46 0.47 -26.30
CA ASP A 180 -23.14 -0.75 -25.86
C ASP A 180 -22.26 -1.57 -24.91
N MET A 181 -20.97 -1.71 -25.21
CA MET A 181 -20.01 -2.36 -24.32
C MET A 181 -19.89 -1.64 -22.97
N PHE A 182 -19.75 -0.30 -22.97
CA PHE A 182 -19.69 0.50 -21.74
C PHE A 182 -20.94 0.32 -20.87
N ARG A 183 -22.13 0.31 -21.49
CA ARG A 183 -23.38 0.01 -20.78
C ARG A 183 -23.39 -1.41 -20.22
N LEU A 184 -22.88 -2.37 -20.98
CA LEU A 184 -22.83 -3.77 -20.56
C LEU A 184 -21.97 -3.96 -19.31
N ILE A 185 -20.77 -3.38 -19.27
CA ILE A 185 -19.84 -3.52 -18.14
C ILE A 185 -20.12 -2.55 -16.98
N GLY A 186 -21.08 -1.63 -17.15
CA GLY A 186 -21.55 -0.74 -16.09
C GLY A 186 -20.75 0.56 -15.95
N LEU A 187 -20.09 1.03 -17.00
CA LEU A 187 -19.45 2.35 -16.98
C LEU A 187 -20.50 3.49 -16.99
N PRO A 188 -20.16 4.67 -16.44
CA PRO A 188 -21.05 5.83 -16.40
C PRO A 188 -21.56 6.25 -17.79
N ARG A 189 -22.76 6.84 -17.81
CA ARG A 189 -23.30 7.45 -19.04
C ARG A 189 -22.42 8.64 -19.44
N GLY A 190 -22.05 8.70 -20.72
CA GLY A 190 -21.18 9.74 -21.26
C GLY A 190 -19.70 9.40 -21.25
N THR A 191 -19.30 8.20 -20.81
CA THR A 191 -17.95 7.68 -21.04
C THR A 191 -17.68 7.60 -22.55
N THR A 192 -16.51 8.09 -22.97
CA THR A 192 -16.03 8.01 -24.35
C THR A 192 -14.67 7.32 -24.37
N LEU A 193 -14.30 6.75 -25.52
CA LEU A 193 -13.03 6.03 -25.66
C LEU A 193 -11.82 6.95 -25.41
N GLU A 194 -11.89 8.21 -25.82
CA GLU A 194 -10.81 9.20 -25.67
C GLU A 194 -10.53 9.57 -24.22
N ARG A 195 -11.52 9.39 -23.32
CA ARG A 195 -11.41 9.73 -21.91
C ARG A 195 -11.25 8.51 -21.01
N LEU A 196 -11.34 7.31 -21.59
CA LEU A 196 -11.27 6.06 -20.84
C LEU A 196 -9.83 5.80 -20.41
N VAL A 197 -9.62 5.61 -19.12
CA VAL A 197 -8.34 5.14 -18.55
C VAL A 197 -8.47 3.68 -18.14
N PHE A 198 -7.33 2.99 -17.98
CA PHE A 198 -7.37 1.59 -17.57
C PHE A 198 -8.07 1.38 -16.21
N ASN A 199 -7.96 2.36 -15.30
CA ASN A 199 -8.64 2.36 -14.01
C ASN A 199 -10.16 2.21 -14.13
N ASP A 200 -10.78 2.80 -15.16
CA ASP A 200 -12.23 2.69 -15.36
C ASP A 200 -12.63 1.23 -15.59
N LEU A 201 -11.82 0.46 -16.33
CA LEU A 201 -12.04 -0.96 -16.54
C LEU A 201 -11.73 -1.78 -15.28
N LEU A 202 -10.66 -1.44 -14.55
CA LEU A 202 -10.29 -2.11 -13.29
C LEU A 202 -11.40 -1.97 -12.23
N ASN A 203 -12.08 -0.82 -12.18
CA ASN A 203 -13.22 -0.58 -11.28
C ASN A 203 -14.42 -1.49 -11.57
N VAL A 204 -14.58 -1.96 -12.80
CA VAL A 204 -15.64 -2.89 -13.21
C VAL A 204 -15.10 -4.29 -13.55
N ALA A 205 -13.92 -4.66 -13.02
CA ALA A 205 -13.24 -5.92 -13.30
C ALA A 205 -14.14 -7.15 -13.05
N ASN A 206 -14.87 -7.17 -11.92
CA ASN A 206 -15.77 -8.27 -11.59
C ASN A 206 -16.89 -8.41 -12.63
N THR A 207 -17.51 -7.29 -13.03
CA THR A 207 -18.54 -7.27 -14.07
C THR A 207 -18.00 -7.75 -15.42
N ILE A 208 -16.75 -7.38 -15.77
CA ILE A 208 -16.10 -7.85 -17.00
C ILE A 208 -15.91 -9.37 -16.98
N VAL A 209 -15.49 -9.93 -15.85
CA VAL A 209 -15.34 -11.38 -15.67
C VAL A 209 -16.69 -12.08 -15.75
N GLU A 210 -17.70 -11.59 -15.05
CA GLU A 210 -19.07 -12.13 -15.06
C GLU A 210 -19.68 -12.13 -16.46
N LYS A 211 -19.48 -11.05 -17.22
CA LYS A 211 -20.04 -10.85 -18.56
C LYS A 211 -19.12 -11.29 -19.69
N ALA A 212 -18.06 -12.04 -19.40
CA ALA A 212 -17.04 -12.41 -20.39
C ALA A 212 -17.61 -13.11 -21.64
N LEU A 213 -18.64 -13.94 -21.48
CA LEU A 213 -19.30 -14.63 -22.60
C LEU A 213 -20.10 -13.66 -23.48
N GLU A 214 -20.86 -12.74 -22.87
CA GLU A 214 -21.62 -11.72 -23.59
C GLU A 214 -20.67 -10.76 -24.33
N LEU A 215 -19.60 -10.33 -23.65
CA LEU A 215 -18.55 -9.51 -24.25
C LEU A 215 -17.91 -10.20 -25.44
N LYS A 216 -17.59 -11.51 -25.32
CA LYS A 216 -17.07 -12.30 -26.43
C LYS A 216 -18.04 -12.29 -27.61
N VAL A 217 -19.34 -12.48 -27.40
CA VAL A 217 -20.32 -12.46 -28.50
C VAL A 217 -20.34 -11.08 -29.16
N CYS A 218 -20.47 -10.01 -28.37
CA CYS A 218 -20.48 -8.64 -28.89
C CYS A 218 -19.23 -8.31 -29.71
N THR A 219 -18.03 -8.75 -29.29
CA THR A 219 -16.82 -8.47 -30.09
C THR A 219 -16.76 -9.24 -31.40
N HIS A 220 -17.40 -10.42 -31.51
CA HIS A 220 -17.36 -11.25 -32.72
C HIS A 220 -18.51 -10.93 -33.69
N THR A 221 -19.65 -10.43 -33.21
CA THR A 221 -20.79 -10.04 -34.05
C THR A 221 -20.60 -8.69 -34.76
N HIS A 222 -19.62 -7.92 -34.31
CA HIS A 222 -19.39 -6.53 -34.75
C HIS A 222 -18.05 -6.31 -35.47
N THR A 223 -17.25 -7.37 -35.64
CA THR A 223 -16.10 -7.49 -36.57
C THR A 223 -16.53 -8.09 -37.88
#